data_AF-A0A2B9P8T5-F1
#
_entry.id   AF-A0A2B9P8T5-F1
#
_cell.length_a   1.000
_cell.length_b   1.000
_cell.length_c   1.000
_cell.angle_alpha   90.00
_cell.angle_beta   90.00
_cell.angle_gamma   90.00
#
_symmetry.space_group_name_H-M   'P 1'
#
loop_
_entity.id
_entity.type
_entity.pdbx_description
1 polymer ?
#
loop_
_entity_poly.entity_id
_entity_poly.type
_entity_poly.pdbx_seq_one_letter_code
_entity_poly.pdbx_strand_id
1 'polypeptide(L)' 'FMNKPVAVISASSRITGGDKAHESIMLTLQMIEANIPQKSTLQIGVVGTKINSKAEILDPTTREQLKSVLNSLISSI' A
#
# COMPACT_ATOMS: atom_id res chain seq x y z
N PHE A 1 -0.95 -16.50 -7.40
CA PHE A 1 -1.75 -15.50 -6.68
C PHE A 1 -3.22 -15.49 -7.08
N MET A 2 -3.63 -16.37 -8.01
CA MET A 2 -5.03 -16.59 -8.36
C MET A 2 -5.92 -16.68 -7.11
N ASN A 3 -6.91 -15.80 -7.04
CA ASN A 3 -7.89 -15.62 -5.97
C ASN A 3 -7.31 -15.35 -4.57
N LYS A 4 -6.00 -15.13 -4.43
CA LYS A 4 -5.40 -14.79 -3.15
C LYS A 4 -5.65 -13.30 -2.85
N PRO A 5 -6.12 -12.95 -1.64
CA PRO A 5 -6.16 -11.57 -1.19
C PRO A 5 -4.76 -10.94 -1.16
N VAL A 6 -4.62 -9.75 -1.74
CA VAL A 6 -3.35 -9.01 -1.80
C VAL A 6 -3.61 -7.53 -1.49
N ALA A 7 -2.75 -6.96 -0.64
CA ALA A 7 -2.63 -5.52 -0.47
C ALA A 7 -1.38 -5.00 -1.18
N VAL A 8 -1.46 -3.79 -1.73
CA VAL A 8 -0.37 -3.14 -2.48
C VAL A 8 -0.05 -1.79 -1.87
N ILE A 9 1.19 -1.64 -1.40
CA ILE A 9 1.69 -0.40 -0.81
C ILE A 9 2.94 0.03 -1.58
N SER A 10 2.96 1.28 -2.03
CA SER A 10 4.17 1.91 -2.55
C SER A 10 4.52 3.14 -1.72
N ALA A 11 5.81 3.40 -1.53
CA ALA A 11 6.28 4.56 -0.79
C ALA A 11 7.51 5.16 -1.47
N SER A 12 7.59 6.49 -1.48
CA SER A 12 8.71 7.22 -2.09
C SER A 12 8.98 8.51 -1.34
N SER A 13 10.23 8.99 -1.40
CA SER A 13 10.58 10.36 -0.99
C SER A 13 9.93 11.41 -1.89
N ARG A 14 9.51 11.04 -3.11
CA ARG A 14 8.77 11.91 -4.03
C ARG A 14 7.30 12.00 -3.65
N ILE A 15 6.66 13.11 -4.02
CA ILE A 15 5.24 13.33 -3.79
C ILE A 15 4.34 12.27 -4.46
N THR A 16 4.81 11.68 -5.56
CA THR A 16 4.05 10.67 -6.32
C THR A 16 3.96 9.31 -5.65
N GLY A 17 4.69 9.07 -4.54
CA GLY A 17 4.53 7.85 -3.73
C GLY A 17 4.84 6.54 -4.47
N GLY A 18 5.60 6.59 -5.56
CA GLY A 18 5.92 5.42 -6.38
C GLY A 18 4.81 4.99 -7.35
N ASP A 19 3.98 5.94 -7.79
CA ASP A 19 2.91 5.78 -8.79
C ASP A 19 3.22 4.80 -9.93
N LYS A 20 4.38 4.89 -10.58
CA LYS A 20 4.72 3.99 -11.70
C LYS A 20 4.99 2.54 -11.28
N ALA A 21 5.66 2.34 -10.16
CA ALA A 21 5.86 0.99 -9.62
C ALA A 21 4.51 0.40 -9.16
N HIS A 22 3.65 1.22 -8.57
CA HIS A 22 2.31 0.84 -8.13
C HIS A 22 1.43 0.41 -9.31
N GLU A 23 1.34 1.23 -10.36
CA GLU A 23 0.60 0.91 -11.58
C GLU A 23 1.11 -0.40 -12.20
N SER A 24 2.43 -0.57 -12.31
CA SER A 24 3.03 -1.77 -12.89
C SER A 24 2.68 -3.04 -12.12
N ILE A 25 2.78 -3.03 -10.79
CA ILE A 25 2.49 -4.24 -9.99
C ILE A 25 1.00 -4.54 -9.97
N MET A 26 0.14 -3.53 -9.97
CA MET A 26 -1.32 -3.69 -10.05
C MET A 26 -1.71 -4.42 -11.34
N LEU A 27 -1.15 -4.03 -12.49
CA LEU A 27 -1.40 -4.70 -13.77
C LEU A 27 -0.97 -6.17 -13.73
N THR A 28 0.22 -6.47 -13.17
CA THR A 28 0.68 -7.86 -13.03
C THR A 28 -0.22 -8.68 -12.11
N LEU A 29 -0.64 -8.13 -10.96
CA LEU A 29 -1.52 -8.81 -10.02
C LEU A 29 -2.91 -9.08 -10.60
N GLN A 30 -3.45 -8.14 -11.38
CA GLN A 30 -4.70 -8.32 -12.13
C GLN A 30 -4.57 -9.43 -13.18
N MET A 31 -3.47 -9.46 -13.94
CA MET A 31 -3.21 -10.51 -14.94
C MET A 31 -3.20 -11.92 -14.33
N ILE A 32 -2.63 -12.08 -13.12
CA ILE A 32 -2.55 -13.37 -12.43
C ILE A 32 -3.73 -13.62 -11.47
N GLU A 33 -4.82 -12.89 -11.67
CA GLU A 33 -6.11 -13.02 -10.97
C GLU A 33 -6.00 -12.90 -9.44
N ALA A 34 -5.13 -12.01 -8.94
CA ALA A 34 -5.12 -11.68 -7.51
C ALA A 34 -6.42 -10.97 -7.10
N ASN A 35 -6.94 -11.31 -5.92
CA ASN A 35 -8.04 -10.55 -5.32
C ASN A 35 -7.46 -9.33 -4.59
N ILE A 36 -7.77 -8.12 -5.06
CA ILE A 36 -7.30 -6.88 -4.43
C ILE A 36 -8.51 -6.17 -3.82
N PRO A 37 -8.72 -6.26 -2.49
CA PRO A 37 -9.86 -5.62 -1.85
C PRO A 37 -9.83 -4.10 -2.02
N GLN A 38 -11.00 -3.47 -2.12
CA GLN A 38 -11.16 -2.07 -2.54
C GLN A 38 -10.38 -1.04 -1.69
N LYS A 39 -10.07 -1.36 -0.42
CA LYS A 39 -9.29 -0.49 0.50
C LYS A 39 -7.88 -1.01 0.80
N SER A 40 -7.40 -2.01 0.05
CA SER A 40 -6.10 -2.65 0.26
C SER A 40 -4.98 -2.08 -0.62
N THR A 41 -5.13 -0.84 -1.10
CA THR A 41 -4.09 -0.14 -1.88
C THR A 41 -3.73 1.18 -1.23
N LEU A 42 -2.44 1.54 -1.26
CA LEU A 42 -1.94 2.80 -0.71
C LEU A 42 -0.66 3.26 -1.40
N GLN A 43 -0.58 4.56 -1.70
CA GLN A 43 0.60 5.24 -2.20
C GLN A 43 1.04 6.30 -1.18
N ILE A 44 2.27 6.20 -0.69
CA ILE A 44 2.81 7.06 0.36
C ILE A 44 3.88 7.98 -0.24
N GLY A 45 3.46 9.19 -0.58
CA GLY A 45 4.40 10.25 -0.96
C GLY A 45 5.16 10.82 0.24
N VAL A 46 6.31 11.43 -0.05
CA VAL A 46 7.20 12.11 0.91
C VAL A 46 7.49 11.28 2.17
N VAL A 47 7.66 9.96 2.02
CA VAL A 47 7.74 9.02 3.16
C VAL A 47 8.85 9.35 4.16
N GLY A 48 9.93 10.00 3.71
CA GLY A 48 11.04 10.40 4.57
C GLY A 48 10.67 11.39 5.68
N THR A 49 9.55 12.13 5.56
CA THR A 49 9.06 13.02 6.63
C THR A 49 8.05 12.33 7.57
N LYS A 50 7.67 11.08 7.26
CA LYS A 50 6.60 10.34 7.94
C LYS A 50 7.11 9.22 8.84
N ILE A 51 8.40 8.91 8.77
CA ILE A 51 9.07 7.88 9.56
C ILE A 51 10.29 8.48 10.26
N ASN A 52 10.64 7.98 11.44
CA ASN A 52 11.87 8.40 12.13
C ASN A 52 13.05 7.45 11.84
N SER A 53 14.22 7.78 12.40
CA SER A 53 15.43 6.97 12.29
C SER A 53 15.35 5.59 12.94
N LYS A 54 14.31 5.32 13.74
CA LYS A 54 14.00 4.01 14.33
C LYS A 54 12.98 3.23 13.50
N ALA A 55 12.64 3.69 12.29
CA ALA A 55 11.62 3.13 11.42
C ALA A 55 10.19 3.15 12.01
N GLU A 56 9.92 4.06 12.94
CA GLU A 56 8.58 4.26 13.51
C GLU A 56 7.80 5.29 12.71
N ILE A 57 6.51 5.04 12.50
CA ILE A 57 5.61 5.97 11.79
C ILE A 57 5.27 7.14 12.71
N LEU A 58 5.70 8.34 12.32
CA LEU A 58 5.40 9.61 13.00
C LEU A 58 4.08 10.21 12.55
N ASP A 59 3.75 10.08 11.26
CA ASP A 59 2.57 10.72 10.67
C ASP A 59 1.29 9.95 11.03
N PRO A 60 0.36 10.55 11.78
CA PRO A 60 -0.86 9.88 12.21
C PRO A 60 -1.76 9.51 11.03
N THR A 61 -1.79 10.33 9.97
CA THR A 61 -2.57 10.04 8.77
C THR A 61 -2.07 8.76 8.08
N THR A 62 -0.75 8.65 7.87
CA THR A 62 -0.13 7.44 7.32
C THR A 62 -0.41 6.21 8.19
N ARG A 63 -0.39 6.36 9.51
CA ARG A 63 -0.73 5.27 10.44
C ARG A 63 -2.16 4.78 10.27
N GLU A 64 -3.14 5.68 10.19
CA GLU A 64 -4.55 5.30 10.00
C GLU A 64 -4.81 4.72 8.60
N GLN A 65 -4.15 5.24 7.56
CA GLN A 65 -4.20 4.68 6.21
C GLN A 65 -3.67 3.25 6.17
N LEU A 66 -2.53 2.98 6.83
CA LEU A 66 -1.97 1.63 6.93
C LEU A 66 -2.90 0.68 7.69
N LYS A 67 -3.49 1.11 8.81
CA LYS A 67 -4.51 0.32 9.52
C LYS A 67 -5.70 0.01 8.62
N SER A 68 -6.18 0.97 7.84
CA SER A 68 -7.29 0.76 6.89
C SER A 68 -6.94 -0.31 5.85
N VAL A 69 -5.74 -0.27 5.28
CA VAL A 69 -5.26 -1.29 4.33
C VAL A 69 -5.21 -2.66 4.99
N LEU A 70 -4.61 -2.77 6.17
CA LEU A 70 -4.48 -4.04 6.89
C LEU A 70 -5.85 -4.62 7.26
N ASN A 71 -6.75 -3.80 7.79
CA ASN A 71 -8.12 -4.23 8.11
C ASN A 71 -8.85 -4.72 6.86
N SER A 72 -8.75 -3.99 5.74
CA SER A 72 -9.35 -4.40 4.47
C SER A 72 -8.80 -5.73 3.97
N LEU A 73 -7.50 -5.99 4.15
CA LEU A 73 -6.89 -7.25 3.76
C LEU A 73 -7.35 -8.38 4.67
N ILE A 74 -7.30 -8.18 5.98
CA ILE A 74 -7.71 -9.19 6.97
C ILE A 74 -9.17 -9.60 6.79
N SER A 75 -10.07 -8.65 6.52
CA SER A 75 -11.49 -8.95 6.26
C SER A 75 -11.76 -9.70 4.95
N SER A 76 -10.74 -9.95 4.13
CA SER A 76 -10.85 -10.63 2.85
C SER A 76 -10.18 -12.00 2.79
N ILE A 77 -9.54 -12.43 3.90
CA ILE A 77 -8.93 -13.76 4.09
C ILE A 77 -9.96 -14.70 4.70
#